data_AF-A0A1H8D5I7-F1
#
_entry.id   AF-A0A1H8D5I7-F1
#
_cell.length_a   1.000
_cell.length_b   1.000
_cell.length_c   1.000
_cell.angle_alpha   90.00
_cell.angle_beta   90.00
_cell.angle_gamma   90.00
#
_symmetry.space_group_name_H-M   'P 1'
#
loop_
_entity.id
_entity.type
_entity.pdbx_description
1 polymer ?
#
loop_
_entity_poly.entity_id
_entity_poly.type
_entity_poly.pdbx_seq_one_letter_code
_entity_poly.pdbx_strand_id
1 'polypeptide(L)'
;MQFRLKWLIVITIALVAVVVGEFILDLRAPRSALRQMHAITTTLSVRTADYNAFEAAMEKKYGPKAASILDLHSSRMTTRIDGKLVEDRPAPTWFSDARGFFLVGTEGHASTFPFAIDPAKPPEFGQQGGLGVGFLKTRWGNRLPAKYLDFDDREVVTDTCVTVSSSDFGWPGQLLFIRSGAFCVQFWKGSSPGSMLIGVVVTEGDPWMRPFTRRLCRWLTSKALGRIAATDREVPPDYAACVLVDRPDRPAVSEKLQSYVYEVRRDATLATMN
;
A
#
# COMPACT_ATOMS: atom_id res chain seq x y z
N MET A 1 -10.62 3.26 -51.83
CA MET A 1 -10.68 3.89 -50.49
C MET A 1 -10.87 2.88 -49.34
N GLN A 2 -11.71 1.86 -49.49
CA GLN A 2 -11.96 0.81 -48.47
C GLN A 2 -10.72 0.03 -47.99
N PHE A 3 -9.73 -0.21 -48.85
CA PHE A 3 -8.52 -0.98 -48.48
C PHE A 3 -7.63 -0.25 -47.45
N ARG A 4 -7.51 1.08 -47.55
CA ARG A 4 -6.70 1.88 -46.61
C ARG A 4 -7.32 1.94 -45.21
N LEU A 5 -8.65 1.92 -45.12
CA LEU A 5 -9.37 1.92 -43.84
C LEU A 5 -9.21 0.60 -43.08
N LYS A 6 -9.20 -0.55 -43.78
CA LYS A 6 -8.97 -1.86 -43.14
C LYS A 6 -7.58 -1.98 -42.53
N TRP A 7 -6.54 -1.51 -43.22
CA TRP A 7 -5.18 -1.51 -42.69
C TRP A 7 -5.01 -0.58 -41.49
N LEU A 8 -5.63 0.60 -41.51
CA LEU A 8 -5.65 1.50 -40.34
C LEU A 8 -6.29 0.82 -39.12
N ILE A 9 -7.43 0.14 -39.30
CA ILE A 9 -8.10 -0.60 -38.21
C ILE A 9 -7.19 -1.70 -37.63
N VAL A 10 -6.55 -2.49 -38.49
CA VAL A 10 -5.63 -3.56 -38.05
C VAL A 10 -4.44 -3.00 -37.28
N ILE A 11 -3.84 -1.90 -37.76
CA ILE A 11 -2.72 -1.23 -37.08
C ILE A 11 -3.18 -0.69 -35.71
N THR A 12 -4.34 -0.07 -35.64
CA THR A 12 -4.89 0.43 -34.36
C THR A 12 -5.13 -0.71 -33.37
N ILE A 13 -5.73 -1.82 -33.81
CA ILE A 13 -5.95 -2.99 -32.94
C ILE A 13 -4.62 -3.57 -32.45
N ALA A 14 -3.62 -3.70 -33.32
CA ALA A 14 -2.31 -4.20 -32.95
C ALA A 14 -1.61 -3.27 -31.94
N LEU A 15 -1.67 -1.96 -32.14
CA LEU A 15 -1.13 -0.98 -31.20
C LEU A 15 -1.84 -1.03 -29.84
N VAL A 16 -3.17 -1.12 -29.83
CA VAL A 16 -3.94 -1.27 -28.59
C VAL A 16 -3.56 -2.57 -27.88
N ALA A 17 -3.44 -3.68 -28.61
CA ALA A 17 -3.03 -4.96 -28.03
C ALA A 17 -1.62 -4.91 -27.41
N VAL A 18 -0.67 -4.23 -28.07
CA VAL A 18 0.68 -4.03 -27.53
C VAL A 18 0.64 -3.14 -26.29
N VAL A 19 -0.11 -2.03 -26.33
CA VAL A 19 -0.25 -1.13 -25.19
C VAL A 19 -0.88 -1.84 -23.99
N VAL A 20 -1.96 -2.58 -24.21
CA VAL A 20 -2.61 -3.38 -23.15
C VAL A 20 -1.65 -4.46 -22.64
N GLY A 21 -0.99 -5.19 -23.54
CA GLY A 21 -0.05 -6.26 -23.18
C GLY A 21 1.13 -5.78 -22.33
N GLU A 22 1.72 -4.63 -22.68
CA GLU A 22 2.91 -4.10 -22.00
C GLU A 22 2.57 -3.25 -20.77
N PHE A 23 1.57 -2.37 -20.87
CA PHE A 23 1.28 -1.40 -19.80
C PHE A 23 0.28 -1.90 -18.77
N ILE A 24 -0.65 -2.77 -19.15
CA ILE A 24 -1.71 -3.27 -18.26
C ILE A 24 -1.31 -4.66 -17.74
N LEU A 25 -1.07 -5.59 -18.66
CA LEU A 25 -0.81 -6.99 -18.32
C LEU A 25 0.65 -7.27 -17.92
N ASP A 26 1.55 -6.34 -18.21
CA ASP A 26 2.99 -6.45 -17.93
C ASP A 26 3.58 -7.79 -18.45
N LEU A 27 3.20 -8.20 -19.67
CA LEU A 27 3.43 -9.54 -20.20
C LEU A 27 4.91 -9.95 -20.28
N ARG A 28 5.80 -8.97 -20.50
CA ARG A 28 7.25 -9.20 -20.57
C ARG A 28 7.94 -9.17 -19.20
N ALA A 29 7.20 -9.00 -18.11
CA ALA A 29 7.76 -9.14 -16.78
C ALA A 29 8.35 -10.56 -16.61
N PRO A 30 9.59 -10.69 -16.11
CA PRO A 30 10.06 -11.99 -15.64
C PRO A 30 9.08 -12.55 -14.61
N ARG A 31 8.96 -13.87 -14.54
CA ARG A 31 8.12 -14.56 -13.53
C ARG A 31 9.00 -15.34 -12.57
N SER A 32 8.58 -15.36 -11.32
CA SER A 32 9.16 -16.20 -10.26
C SER A 32 8.39 -17.51 -10.15
N ALA A 33 9.09 -18.57 -9.77
CA ALA A 33 8.46 -19.85 -9.39
C ALA A 33 8.04 -19.88 -7.91
N LEU A 34 8.41 -18.86 -7.14
CA LEU A 34 8.05 -18.73 -5.73
C LEU A 34 6.57 -18.40 -5.57
N ARG A 35 6.01 -18.79 -4.42
CA ARG A 35 4.65 -18.45 -4.02
C ARG A 35 4.69 -17.29 -3.05
N GLN A 36 3.64 -16.47 -3.11
CA GLN A 36 3.43 -15.39 -2.16
C GLN A 36 2.04 -15.49 -1.52
N MET A 37 1.95 -15.07 -0.27
CA MET A 37 0.69 -14.83 0.43
C MET A 37 0.86 -13.56 1.25
N HIS A 38 -0.22 -12.79 1.43
CA HIS A 38 -0.17 -11.60 2.27
C HIS A 38 -1.51 -11.33 2.91
N ALA A 39 -1.46 -10.66 4.06
CA ALA A 39 -2.63 -10.12 4.73
C ALA A 39 -2.33 -8.69 5.16
N ILE A 40 -3.06 -7.74 4.59
CA ILE A 40 -2.76 -6.30 4.72
C ILE A 40 -4.03 -5.57 5.14
N THR A 41 -3.87 -4.60 6.03
CA THR A 41 -4.92 -3.66 6.40
C THR A 41 -4.36 -2.24 6.37
N THR A 42 -5.24 -1.29 6.10
CA THR A 42 -4.94 0.14 6.20
C THR A 42 -5.58 0.72 7.44
N THR A 43 -4.93 1.71 8.05
CA THR A 43 -5.45 2.46 9.18
C THR A 43 -5.79 3.87 8.73
N LEU A 44 -7.04 4.28 8.96
CA LEU A 44 -7.47 5.68 8.82
C LEU A 44 -7.56 6.29 10.21
N SER A 45 -7.02 7.49 10.36
CA SER A 45 -6.99 8.20 11.63
C SER A 45 -7.82 9.48 11.54
N VAL A 46 -8.45 9.87 12.65
CA VAL A 46 -9.13 11.16 12.82
C VAL A 46 -8.33 11.95 13.85
N ARG A 47 -8.02 13.22 13.57
CA ARG A 47 -7.31 14.05 14.56
C ARG A 47 -8.30 14.48 15.63
N THR A 48 -7.88 14.43 16.90
CA THR A 48 -8.68 14.95 18.01
C THR A 48 -9.05 16.41 17.82
N ALA A 49 -8.14 17.21 17.24
CA ALA A 49 -8.42 18.61 16.91
C ALA A 49 -9.60 18.78 15.94
N ASP A 50 -9.73 17.91 14.93
CA ASP A 50 -10.81 17.99 13.95
C ASP A 50 -12.15 17.57 14.57
N TYR A 51 -12.13 16.58 15.47
CA TYR A 51 -13.30 16.20 16.26
C TYR A 51 -13.74 17.32 17.21
N ASN A 52 -12.81 17.94 17.94
CA ASN A 52 -13.12 19.04 18.85
C ASN A 52 -13.66 20.27 18.09
N ALA A 53 -13.10 20.56 16.91
CA ALA A 53 -13.60 21.61 16.03
C ALA A 53 -15.01 21.30 15.50
N PHE A 54 -15.28 20.03 15.16
CA PHE A 54 -16.63 19.58 14.82
C PHE A 54 -17.59 19.81 15.98
N GLU A 55 -17.25 19.37 17.18
CA GLU A 55 -18.08 19.49 18.38
C GLU A 55 -18.40 20.95 18.71
N ALA A 56 -17.38 21.82 18.75
CA ALA A 56 -17.56 23.25 18.98
C ALA A 56 -18.45 23.92 17.90
N ALA A 57 -18.32 23.51 16.63
CA ALA A 57 -19.17 24.01 15.56
C ALA A 57 -20.63 23.55 15.71
N MET A 58 -20.85 22.33 16.19
CA MET A 58 -22.19 21.78 16.44
C MET A 58 -22.85 22.43 17.66
N GLU A 59 -22.10 22.62 18.74
CA GLU A 59 -22.57 23.35 19.93
C GLU A 59 -22.96 24.79 19.56
N LYS A 60 -22.15 25.47 18.74
CA LYS A 60 -22.47 26.82 18.24
C LYS A 60 -23.74 26.85 17.36
N LYS A 61 -23.98 25.82 16.55
CA LYS A 61 -25.09 25.76 15.59
C LYS A 61 -26.41 25.31 16.23
N TYR A 62 -26.34 24.37 17.18
CA TYR A 62 -27.49 23.66 17.72
C TYR A 62 -27.68 23.84 19.24
N GLY A 63 -26.76 24.53 19.91
CA GLY A 63 -26.78 24.80 21.35
C GLY A 63 -26.10 23.71 22.20
N PRO A 64 -26.04 23.91 23.53
CA PRO A 64 -25.30 23.04 24.46
C PRO A 64 -25.90 21.63 24.63
N LYS A 65 -27.09 21.38 24.08
CA LYS A 65 -27.73 20.05 24.07
C LYS A 65 -27.28 19.17 22.90
N ALA A 66 -26.46 19.70 22.00
CA ALA A 66 -25.94 18.95 20.86
C ALA A 66 -24.88 17.93 21.32
N ALA A 67 -25.17 16.65 21.18
CA ALA A 67 -24.23 15.58 21.46
C ALA A 67 -23.60 15.08 20.15
N SER A 68 -22.30 15.27 20.02
CA SER A 68 -21.50 14.84 18.87
C SER A 68 -20.88 13.46 19.14
N ILE A 69 -20.90 12.57 18.15
CA ILE A 69 -20.34 11.22 18.25
C ILE A 69 -19.57 10.91 16.97
N LEU A 70 -18.34 10.40 17.13
CA LEU A 70 -17.56 9.79 16.07
C LEU A 70 -17.83 8.29 16.03
N ASP A 71 -18.48 7.82 14.97
CA ASP A 71 -18.59 6.40 14.67
C ASP A 71 -17.36 5.97 13.88
N LEU A 72 -16.45 5.26 14.56
CA LEU A 72 -15.22 4.74 13.98
C LEU A 72 -15.46 3.65 12.93
N HIS A 73 -16.59 2.92 13.01
CA HIS A 73 -16.89 1.85 12.07
C HIS A 73 -17.35 2.40 10.73
N SER A 74 -18.23 3.40 10.75
CA SER A 74 -18.69 4.06 9.53
C SER A 74 -17.81 5.24 9.09
N SER A 75 -16.84 5.65 9.93
CA SER A 75 -16.02 6.85 9.74
C SER A 75 -16.88 8.12 9.56
N ARG A 76 -17.94 8.25 10.37
CA ARG A 76 -18.89 9.38 10.32
C ARG A 76 -18.93 10.12 11.64
N MET A 77 -19.11 11.43 11.54
CA MET A 77 -19.42 12.30 12.67
C MET A 77 -20.90 12.64 12.63
N THR A 78 -21.60 12.26 13.69
CA THR A 78 -23.04 12.48 13.83
C THR A 78 -23.30 13.40 15.02
N THR A 79 -24.31 14.24 14.91
CA THR A 79 -24.79 15.06 16.04
C THR A 79 -26.25 14.77 16.29
N ARG A 80 -26.58 14.59 17.57
CA ARG A 80 -27.95 14.37 18.03
C ARG A 80 -28.39 15.46 19.00
N ILE A 81 -29.67 15.82 18.96
CA ILE A 81 -30.34 16.65 19.97
C ILE A 81 -31.53 15.84 20.49
N ASP A 82 -31.60 15.64 21.80
CA ASP A 82 -32.67 14.84 22.44
C ASP A 82 -32.87 13.47 21.75
N GLY A 83 -31.77 12.82 21.35
CA GLY A 83 -31.75 11.53 20.66
C GLY A 83 -32.05 11.56 19.15
N LYS A 84 -32.42 12.71 18.58
CA LYS A 84 -32.70 12.85 17.14
C LYS A 84 -31.46 13.32 16.37
N LEU A 85 -31.16 12.64 15.26
CA LEU A 85 -30.06 13.00 14.37
C LEU A 85 -30.34 14.34 13.67
N VAL A 86 -29.42 15.30 13.78
CA VAL A 86 -29.55 16.64 13.18
C VAL A 86 -28.42 16.99 12.21
N GLU A 87 -27.29 16.29 12.31
CA GLU A 87 -26.15 16.42 11.40
C GLU A 87 -25.50 15.05 11.23
N ASP A 88 -25.11 14.74 10.00
CA ASP A 88 -24.42 13.50 9.66
C ASP A 88 -23.47 13.74 8.48
N ARG A 89 -22.17 13.69 8.74
CA ARG A 89 -21.14 13.92 7.71
C ARG A 89 -19.97 12.96 7.86
N PRO A 90 -19.24 12.67 6.77
CA PRO A 90 -17.98 11.93 6.86
C PRO A 90 -17.01 12.61 7.83
N ALA A 91 -16.33 11.81 8.65
CA ALA A 91 -15.24 12.31 9.47
C ALA A 91 -14.07 12.75 8.57
N PRO A 92 -13.37 13.85 8.88
CA PRO A 92 -12.11 14.19 8.23
C PRO A 92 -11.05 13.17 8.64
N THR A 93 -10.99 12.06 7.92
CA THR A 93 -9.98 11.03 8.09
C THR A 93 -8.74 11.37 7.28
N TRP A 94 -7.60 10.86 7.73
CA TRP A 94 -6.37 10.82 6.95
C TRP A 94 -5.77 9.42 7.01
N PHE A 95 -5.10 9.02 5.93
CA PHE A 95 -4.34 7.77 5.89
C PHE A 95 -3.17 7.80 6.86
N SER A 96 -3.19 6.91 7.84
CA SER A 96 -2.15 6.79 8.86
C SER A 96 -1.05 5.84 8.41
N ASP A 97 -1.42 4.60 8.11
CA ASP A 97 -0.44 3.57 7.76
C ASP A 97 -1.09 2.40 7.02
N ALA A 98 -0.25 1.59 6.38
CA ALA A 98 -0.59 0.22 6.05
C ALA A 98 0.26 -0.72 6.90
N ARG A 99 -0.39 -1.78 7.38
CA ARG A 99 0.24 -2.81 8.20
C ARG A 99 -0.25 -4.19 7.81
N GLY A 100 0.60 -5.18 7.94
CA GLY A 100 0.31 -6.52 7.47
C GLY A 100 1.52 -7.42 7.54
N PHE A 101 1.49 -8.48 6.74
CA PHE A 101 2.67 -9.30 6.51
C PHE A 101 2.64 -9.91 5.11
N PHE A 102 3.83 -10.19 4.59
CA PHE A 102 4.05 -11.00 3.41
C PHE A 102 4.69 -12.33 3.81
N LEU A 103 4.30 -13.40 3.14
CA LEU A 103 4.92 -14.71 3.20
C LEU A 103 5.40 -15.05 1.81
N VAL A 104 6.69 -15.30 1.68
CA VAL A 104 7.33 -15.56 0.39
C VAL A 104 8.19 -16.80 0.49
N GLY A 105 8.04 -17.72 -0.46
CA GLY A 105 8.91 -18.88 -0.55
C GLY A 105 8.20 -20.11 -1.12
N THR A 106 8.72 -21.27 -0.74
CA THR A 106 8.13 -22.57 -1.08
C THR A 106 7.45 -23.17 0.15
N GLU A 107 6.62 -24.20 -0.06
CA GLU A 107 5.97 -24.87 1.06
C GLU A 107 7.02 -25.48 2.00
N GLY A 108 6.96 -25.13 3.29
CA GLY A 108 7.94 -25.54 4.30
C GLY A 108 9.18 -24.64 4.41
N HIS A 109 9.44 -23.74 3.44
CA HIS A 109 10.55 -22.79 3.44
C HIS A 109 10.06 -21.41 2.99
N ALA A 110 9.22 -20.79 3.82
CA ALA A 110 8.69 -19.45 3.59
C ALA A 110 9.26 -18.45 4.61
N SER A 111 9.70 -17.31 4.12
CA SER A 111 10.10 -16.15 4.91
C SER A 111 8.88 -15.28 5.22
N THR A 112 8.80 -14.73 6.43
CA THR A 112 7.68 -13.90 6.87
C THR A 112 8.15 -12.46 7.09
N PHE A 113 7.48 -11.50 6.49
CA PHE A 113 7.84 -10.08 6.54
C PHE A 113 6.65 -9.26 7.04
N PRO A 114 6.43 -9.18 8.36
CA PRO A 114 5.44 -8.29 8.94
C PRO A 114 5.89 -6.84 8.82
N PHE A 115 4.96 -5.93 8.58
CA PHE A 115 5.26 -4.52 8.37
C PHE A 115 4.19 -3.61 8.94
N ALA A 116 4.61 -2.39 9.26
CA ALA A 116 3.77 -1.24 9.56
C ALA A 116 4.50 0.00 9.03
N ILE A 117 3.94 0.63 8.01
CA ILE A 117 4.58 1.78 7.34
C ILE A 117 3.57 2.91 7.25
N ASP A 118 3.90 4.03 7.90
CA ASP A 118 3.34 5.35 7.62
C ASP A 118 4.20 5.99 6.49
N PRO A 119 3.66 6.15 5.28
CA PRO A 119 4.41 6.69 4.14
C PRO A 119 4.68 8.20 4.26
N ALA A 120 4.02 8.91 5.17
CA ALA A 120 4.33 10.30 5.49
C ALA A 120 5.40 10.41 6.59
N LYS A 121 5.54 9.39 7.44
CA LYS A 121 6.53 9.32 8.52
C LYS A 121 7.14 7.91 8.57
N PRO A 122 8.03 7.55 7.63
CA PRO A 122 8.61 6.23 7.60
C PRO A 122 9.36 5.90 8.90
N PRO A 123 9.43 4.62 9.30
CA PRO A 123 10.25 4.15 10.41
C PRO A 123 11.69 4.67 10.37
N GLU A 124 12.28 4.89 11.53
CA GLU A 124 13.69 5.26 11.65
C GLU A 124 14.60 4.07 11.35
N PHE A 125 15.83 4.36 10.92
CA PHE A 125 16.82 3.34 10.60
C PHE A 125 17.16 2.46 11.82
N GLY A 126 17.19 1.15 11.61
CA GLY A 126 17.56 0.18 12.65
C GLY A 126 16.46 -0.08 13.67
N GLN A 127 15.23 0.41 13.45
CA GLN A 127 14.11 0.16 14.34
C GLN A 127 13.81 -1.35 14.43
N GLN A 128 13.89 -1.88 15.65
CA GLN A 128 13.59 -3.26 15.97
C GLN A 128 12.20 -3.37 16.60
N GLY A 129 11.39 -4.31 16.11
CA GLY A 129 10.04 -4.53 16.61
C GLY A 129 9.09 -3.33 16.46
N GLY A 130 7.97 -3.38 17.20
CA GLY A 130 6.96 -2.31 17.16
C GLY A 130 6.08 -2.31 15.91
N LEU A 131 6.06 -3.41 15.15
CA LEU A 131 5.25 -3.56 13.93
C LEU A 131 3.80 -3.96 14.26
N GLY A 132 3.51 -4.14 15.56
CA GLY A 132 2.18 -4.50 16.04
C GLY A 132 1.84 -5.94 15.72
N VAL A 133 2.79 -6.86 15.87
CA VAL A 133 2.57 -8.29 15.62
C VAL A 133 1.38 -8.82 16.43
N GLY A 134 1.22 -8.40 17.69
CA GLY A 134 0.05 -8.73 18.51
C GLY A 134 -1.28 -8.26 17.89
N PHE A 135 -1.29 -7.08 17.26
CA PHE A 135 -2.43 -6.59 16.49
C PHE A 135 -2.68 -7.47 15.27
N LEU A 136 -1.64 -7.85 14.52
CA LEU A 136 -1.78 -8.72 13.33
C LEU A 136 -2.33 -10.11 13.70
N LYS A 137 -1.82 -10.71 14.78
CA LYS A 137 -2.33 -11.98 15.33
C LYS A 137 -3.79 -11.86 15.74
N THR A 138 -4.18 -10.79 16.42
CA THR A 138 -5.59 -10.54 16.80
C THR A 138 -6.47 -10.30 15.58
N ARG A 139 -6.00 -9.52 14.60
CA ARG A 139 -6.74 -9.14 13.40
C ARG A 139 -7.01 -10.34 12.48
N TRP A 140 -6.05 -11.26 12.36
CA TRP A 140 -6.09 -12.34 11.38
C TRP A 140 -6.14 -13.75 11.98
N GLY A 141 -6.02 -13.90 13.29
CA GLY A 141 -5.96 -15.19 14.00
C GLY A 141 -7.15 -16.11 13.76
N ASN A 142 -8.33 -15.54 13.53
CA ASN A 142 -9.55 -16.31 13.21
C ASN A 142 -9.72 -16.58 11.71
N ARG A 143 -8.88 -16.00 10.85
CA ARG A 143 -9.00 -16.06 9.38
C ARG A 143 -7.88 -16.86 8.73
N LEU A 144 -6.73 -16.96 9.39
CA LEU A 144 -5.54 -17.63 8.87
C LEU A 144 -5.07 -18.72 9.82
N PRO A 145 -4.56 -19.85 9.29
CA PRO A 145 -3.91 -20.87 10.11
C PRO A 145 -2.81 -20.30 11.02
N ALA A 146 -2.75 -20.78 12.26
CA ALA A 146 -1.78 -20.30 13.27
C ALA A 146 -0.33 -20.36 12.80
N LYS A 147 0.04 -21.36 11.98
CA LYS A 147 1.38 -21.50 11.38
C LYS A 147 1.85 -20.28 10.58
N TYR A 148 0.93 -19.47 10.05
CA TYR A 148 1.24 -18.26 9.30
C TYR A 148 1.30 -17.00 10.17
N LEU A 149 1.00 -17.14 11.46
CA LEU A 149 1.00 -16.07 12.45
C LEU A 149 1.98 -16.38 13.60
N ASP A 150 2.81 -17.40 13.44
CA ASP A 150 3.82 -17.81 14.41
C ASP A 150 5.14 -17.06 14.15
N PHE A 151 5.11 -15.75 14.41
CA PHE A 151 6.26 -14.86 14.33
C PHE A 151 6.24 -13.83 15.46
N ASP A 152 7.39 -13.24 15.78
CA ASP A 152 7.59 -12.24 16.83
C ASP A 152 8.20 -10.94 16.27
N ASP A 153 7.89 -9.81 16.91
CA ASP A 153 8.44 -8.50 16.55
C ASP A 153 9.99 -8.47 16.58
N ARG A 154 10.63 -9.30 17.42
CA ARG A 154 12.09 -9.40 17.57
C ARG A 154 12.77 -10.07 16.37
N GLU A 155 12.03 -10.83 15.59
CA GLU A 155 12.54 -11.53 14.42
C GLU A 155 12.64 -10.61 13.19
N VAL A 156 12.27 -9.34 13.34
CA VAL A 156 12.19 -8.38 12.25
C VAL A 156 12.96 -7.12 12.58
N VAL A 157 13.75 -6.66 11.62
CA VAL A 157 14.48 -5.39 11.71
C VAL A 157 14.13 -4.54 10.51
N THR A 158 13.65 -3.32 10.76
CA THR A 158 13.53 -2.30 9.72
C THR A 158 14.84 -1.54 9.64
N ASP A 159 15.44 -1.53 8.46
CA ASP A 159 16.76 -0.94 8.26
C ASP A 159 16.59 0.38 7.47
N THR A 160 17.05 0.49 6.24
CA THR A 160 16.91 1.70 5.41
C THR A 160 15.50 1.86 4.87
N CYS A 161 14.96 3.08 5.04
CA CYS A 161 13.76 3.55 4.36
C CYS A 161 14.10 4.66 3.38
N VAL A 162 13.48 4.64 2.20
CA VAL A 162 13.52 5.73 1.22
C VAL A 162 12.11 6.23 0.97
N THR A 163 11.95 7.55 0.90
CA THR A 163 10.68 8.16 0.51
C THR A 163 10.62 8.28 -1.01
N VAL A 164 9.40 8.25 -1.54
CA VAL A 164 9.10 8.53 -2.93
C VAL A 164 7.99 9.57 -3.02
N SER A 165 8.11 10.43 -4.01
CA SER A 165 7.22 11.56 -4.26
C SER A 165 6.99 11.69 -5.76
N SER A 166 5.92 12.37 -6.17
CA SER A 166 5.61 12.58 -7.59
C SER A 166 6.77 13.20 -8.39
N SER A 167 7.60 14.06 -7.78
CA SER A 167 8.76 14.67 -8.44
C SER A 167 9.86 13.68 -8.82
N ASP A 168 9.95 12.55 -8.13
CA ASP A 168 10.98 11.52 -8.37
C ASP A 168 10.80 10.78 -9.71
N PHE A 169 9.66 11.03 -10.34
CA PHE A 169 9.14 10.31 -11.49
C PHE A 169 9.00 11.18 -12.73
N GLY A 170 9.37 12.47 -12.68
CA GLY A 170 9.26 13.39 -13.81
C GLY A 170 7.80 13.64 -14.24
N TRP A 171 7.58 13.93 -15.53
CA TRP A 171 6.25 14.24 -16.05
C TRP A 171 5.18 13.14 -15.83
N PRO A 172 5.49 11.82 -15.92
CA PRO A 172 4.51 10.78 -15.59
C PRO A 172 4.15 10.77 -14.10
N GLY A 173 5.08 11.16 -13.22
CA GLY A 173 4.84 11.30 -11.79
C GLY A 173 3.73 12.27 -11.44
N GLN A 174 3.63 13.35 -12.21
CA GLN A 174 2.58 14.38 -12.03
C GLN A 174 1.18 13.84 -12.30
N LEU A 175 1.04 12.83 -13.18
CA LEU A 175 -0.25 12.20 -13.48
C LEU A 175 -0.70 11.22 -12.40
N LEU A 176 0.24 10.67 -11.62
CA LEU A 176 -0.04 9.64 -10.62
C LEU A 176 -0.58 10.21 -9.31
N PHE A 177 -0.46 11.53 -9.10
CA PHE A 177 -0.88 12.22 -7.87
C PHE A 177 -0.46 11.45 -6.61
N ILE A 178 0.83 11.11 -6.52
CA ILE A 178 1.39 10.45 -5.34
C ILE A 178 1.40 11.48 -4.21
N ARG A 179 0.58 11.22 -3.18
CA ARG A 179 0.47 12.05 -1.98
C ARG A 179 1.63 11.79 -1.02
N SER A 180 1.97 10.53 -0.84
CA SER A 180 3.11 10.08 -0.02
C SER A 180 3.52 8.67 -0.42
N GLY A 181 4.79 8.33 -0.21
CA GLY A 181 5.27 6.97 -0.41
C GLY A 181 6.55 6.73 0.34
N ALA A 182 6.66 5.53 0.92
CA ALA A 182 7.88 5.08 1.60
C ALA A 182 8.14 3.61 1.28
N PHE A 183 9.42 3.28 1.12
CA PHE A 183 9.91 1.94 0.86
C PHE A 183 10.97 1.62 1.90
N CYS A 184 10.72 0.60 2.72
CA CYS A 184 11.60 0.20 3.81
C CYS A 184 12.09 -1.22 3.60
N VAL A 185 13.37 -1.46 3.83
CA VAL A 185 13.89 -2.83 3.84
C VAL A 185 13.72 -3.43 5.21
N GLN A 186 13.12 -4.60 5.19
CA GLN A 186 12.93 -5.44 6.35
C GLN A 186 13.82 -6.67 6.25
N PHE A 187 14.50 -6.98 7.34
CA PHE A 187 15.24 -8.22 7.51
C PHE A 187 14.45 -9.14 8.43
N TRP A 188 14.20 -10.34 7.94
CA TRP A 188 13.59 -11.42 8.68
C TRP A 188 14.66 -12.38 9.19
N LYS A 189 14.64 -12.66 10.49
CA LYS A 189 15.63 -13.49 11.21
C LYS A 189 15.08 -14.84 11.67
N GLY A 190 13.81 -15.14 11.40
CA GLY A 190 13.17 -16.37 11.85
C GLY A 190 13.59 -17.60 11.02
N SER A 191 12.68 -18.57 10.91
CA SER A 191 12.97 -19.92 10.38
C SER A 191 13.58 -19.98 8.97
N SER A 192 13.28 -19.01 8.12
CA SER A 192 13.86 -18.89 6.77
C SER A 192 14.34 -17.46 6.57
N PRO A 193 15.56 -17.09 7.03
CA PRO A 193 16.04 -15.71 6.99
C PRO A 193 16.05 -15.14 5.57
N GLY A 194 15.80 -13.84 5.46
CA GLY A 194 15.78 -13.15 4.18
C GLY A 194 15.49 -11.67 4.35
N SER A 195 15.44 -10.96 3.23
CA SER A 195 15.24 -9.52 3.20
C SER A 195 14.18 -9.13 2.18
N MET A 196 13.37 -8.14 2.53
CA MET A 196 12.28 -7.67 1.68
C MET A 196 12.17 -6.16 1.68
N LEU A 197 12.17 -5.55 0.50
CA LEU A 197 11.82 -4.15 0.32
C LEU A 197 10.30 -3.99 0.29
N ILE A 198 9.70 -3.36 1.29
CA ILE A 198 8.25 -3.15 1.34
C ILE A 198 7.94 -1.68 1.13
N GLY A 199 7.20 -1.39 0.06
CA GLY A 199 6.68 -0.07 -0.26
C GLY A 199 5.22 0.10 0.13
N VAL A 200 4.88 1.24 0.72
CA VAL A 200 3.50 1.73 0.84
C VAL A 200 3.42 3.07 0.13
N VAL A 201 2.51 3.18 -0.84
CA VAL A 201 2.37 4.38 -1.67
C VAL A 201 0.91 4.79 -1.71
N VAL A 202 0.63 6.03 -1.29
CA VAL A 202 -0.70 6.63 -1.29
C VAL A 202 -0.84 7.50 -2.53
N THR A 203 -1.89 7.24 -3.29
CA THR A 203 -2.22 7.95 -4.53
C THR A 203 -3.63 8.50 -4.47
N GLU A 204 -3.87 9.59 -5.18
CA GLU A 204 -5.20 10.14 -5.40
C GLU A 204 -5.72 9.89 -6.82
N GLY A 205 -5.10 8.97 -7.55
CA GLY A 205 -5.46 8.82 -8.94
C GLY A 205 -6.84 8.22 -9.15
N ASP A 206 -7.48 8.71 -10.19
CA ASP A 206 -8.82 8.30 -10.56
C ASP A 206 -8.88 6.84 -11.03
N PRO A 207 -10.08 6.25 -11.23
CA PRO A 207 -10.25 4.84 -11.58
C PRO A 207 -9.45 4.36 -12.80
N TRP A 208 -8.96 5.28 -13.64
CA TRP A 208 -8.08 5.00 -14.77
C TRP A 208 -6.76 4.33 -14.37
N MET A 209 -6.27 4.51 -13.14
CA MET A 209 -5.00 3.92 -12.70
C MET A 209 -5.08 2.41 -12.47
N ARG A 210 -6.28 1.88 -12.19
CA ARG A 210 -6.52 0.46 -11.84
C ARG A 210 -5.87 -0.53 -12.81
N PRO A 211 -6.05 -0.42 -14.13
CA PRO A 211 -5.38 -1.35 -15.06
C PRO A 211 -3.85 -1.25 -15.03
N PHE A 212 -3.27 -0.15 -14.54
CA PHE A 212 -1.84 0.09 -14.56
C PHE A 212 -1.16 -0.17 -13.21
N THR A 213 -1.88 -0.56 -12.15
CA THR A 213 -1.34 -0.65 -10.79
C THR A 213 -0.17 -1.61 -10.67
N ARG A 214 -0.19 -2.72 -11.41
CA ARG A 214 0.92 -3.68 -11.46
C ARG A 214 2.18 -3.02 -12.01
N ARG A 215 2.08 -2.40 -13.19
CA ARG A 215 3.19 -1.73 -13.86
C ARG A 215 3.73 -0.57 -13.03
N LEU A 216 2.82 0.21 -12.45
CA LEU A 216 3.12 1.30 -11.55
C LEU A 216 3.92 0.80 -10.34
N CYS A 217 3.42 -0.22 -9.64
CA CYS A 217 4.12 -0.80 -8.50
C CYS A 217 5.51 -1.32 -8.87
N ARG A 218 5.65 -2.02 -10.00
CA ARG A 218 6.97 -2.50 -10.45
C ARG A 218 7.94 -1.34 -10.70
N TRP A 219 7.44 -0.25 -11.30
CA TRP A 219 8.25 0.93 -11.57
C TRP A 219 8.67 1.65 -10.28
N LEU A 220 7.73 1.85 -9.36
CA LEU A 220 7.99 2.45 -8.03
C LEU A 220 9.03 1.63 -7.26
N THR A 221 8.84 0.30 -7.20
CA THR A 221 9.77 -0.62 -6.53
C THR A 221 11.16 -0.59 -7.17
N SER A 222 11.26 -0.60 -8.50
CA SER A 222 12.56 -0.53 -9.19
C SER A 222 13.30 0.78 -8.90
N LYS A 223 12.59 1.91 -8.81
CA LYS A 223 13.17 3.19 -8.42
C LYS A 223 13.63 3.21 -6.97
N ALA A 224 12.85 2.65 -6.06
CA ALA A 224 13.23 2.51 -4.66
C ALA A 224 14.47 1.62 -4.49
N LEU A 225 14.56 0.48 -5.19
CA LEU A 225 15.75 -0.37 -5.21
C LEU A 225 16.99 0.39 -5.69
N GLY A 226 16.87 1.18 -6.76
CA GLY A 226 17.97 2.01 -7.25
C GLY A 226 18.46 3.04 -6.23
N ARG A 227 17.54 3.62 -5.43
CA ARG A 227 17.91 4.53 -4.32
C ARG A 227 18.64 3.83 -3.18
N ILE A 228 18.19 2.62 -2.84
CA ILE A 228 18.77 1.84 -1.75
C ILE A 228 20.15 1.30 -2.13
N ALA A 229 20.33 0.90 -3.39
CA ALA A 229 21.64 0.52 -3.91
C ALA A 229 22.64 1.69 -3.84
N ALA A 230 22.17 2.94 -3.88
CA ALA A 230 23.02 4.12 -3.77
C ALA A 230 23.39 4.50 -2.32
N THR A 231 22.80 3.88 -1.30
CA THR A 231 23.06 4.15 0.13
C THR A 231 24.06 3.18 0.75
N ASP A 232 25.11 2.79 0.02
CA ASP A 232 26.20 1.88 0.46
C ASP A 232 25.78 0.46 0.87
N ARG A 233 24.65 -0.05 0.36
CA ARG A 233 24.28 -1.46 0.56
C ARG A 233 24.80 -2.34 -0.56
N GLU A 234 25.68 -3.28 -0.21
CA GLU A 234 26.31 -4.21 -1.16
C GLU A 234 25.36 -5.27 -1.74
N VAL A 235 24.28 -5.64 -1.02
CA VAL A 235 23.36 -6.70 -1.45
C VAL A 235 21.94 -6.17 -1.60
N PRO A 236 21.30 -6.31 -2.79
CA PRO A 236 19.90 -5.97 -2.96
C PRO A 236 19.03 -6.91 -2.11
N PRO A 237 17.87 -6.45 -1.62
CA PRO A 237 16.93 -7.31 -0.91
C PRO A 237 16.53 -8.53 -1.74
N ASP A 238 16.24 -9.68 -1.12
CA ASP A 238 15.85 -10.92 -1.82
C ASP A 238 14.48 -10.78 -2.51
N TYR A 239 13.59 -10.03 -1.86
CA TYR A 239 12.21 -9.82 -2.29
C TYR A 239 11.85 -8.34 -2.26
N ALA A 240 10.77 -7.99 -2.95
CA ALA A 240 10.18 -6.67 -2.85
C ALA A 240 8.65 -6.73 -2.94
N ALA A 241 7.97 -5.81 -2.27
CA ALA A 241 6.54 -5.58 -2.44
C ALA A 241 6.23 -4.10 -2.59
N CYS A 242 5.11 -3.85 -3.25
CA CYS A 242 4.48 -2.55 -3.33
C CYS A 242 3.01 -2.69 -2.92
N VAL A 243 2.61 -1.89 -1.93
CA VAL A 243 1.23 -1.71 -1.48
C VAL A 243 0.79 -0.34 -1.97
N LEU A 244 -0.07 -0.33 -2.97
CA LEU A 244 -0.66 0.87 -3.52
C LEU A 244 -2.01 1.11 -2.86
N VAL A 245 -2.15 2.29 -2.25
CA VAL A 245 -3.39 2.74 -1.61
C VAL A 245 -3.99 3.88 -2.44
N ASP A 246 -5.16 3.65 -3.03
CA ASP A 246 -5.90 4.62 -3.85
C ASP A 246 -7.00 5.29 -3.01
N ARG A 247 -6.97 6.64 -2.95
CA ARG A 247 -7.99 7.51 -2.33
C ARG A 247 -8.49 6.95 -0.98
N PRO A 248 -7.57 6.76 -0.01
CA PRO A 248 -7.89 6.13 1.27
C PRO A 248 -9.06 6.80 1.99
N ASP A 249 -9.15 8.13 1.88
CA ASP A 249 -10.14 8.97 2.55
C ASP A 249 -11.54 8.96 1.87
N ARG A 250 -11.73 8.22 0.76
CA ARG A 250 -13.03 8.14 0.05
C ARG A 250 -13.77 6.85 0.38
N PRO A 251 -14.76 6.82 1.29
CA PRO A 251 -15.41 5.58 1.75
C PRO A 251 -16.11 4.76 0.66
N ALA A 252 -16.54 5.38 -0.44
CA ALA A 252 -17.29 4.73 -1.52
C ALA A 252 -16.42 3.89 -2.51
N VAL A 253 -15.09 3.85 -2.35
CA VAL A 253 -14.20 3.10 -3.25
C VAL A 253 -14.00 1.68 -2.70
N SER A 254 -14.45 0.66 -3.44
CA SER A 254 -14.42 -0.75 -3.02
C SER A 254 -13.03 -1.41 -3.09
N GLU A 255 -12.12 -0.86 -3.89
CA GLU A 255 -10.77 -1.39 -4.12
C GLU A 255 -9.73 -0.32 -3.83
N LYS A 256 -9.49 -0.05 -2.54
CA LYS A 256 -8.53 0.97 -2.12
C LYS A 256 -7.11 0.46 -2.02
N LEU A 257 -6.91 -0.85 -1.96
CA LEU A 257 -5.61 -1.45 -1.70
C LEU A 257 -5.29 -2.49 -2.77
N GLN A 258 -4.12 -2.34 -3.39
CA GLN A 258 -3.55 -3.29 -4.33
C GLN A 258 -2.13 -3.62 -3.89
N SER A 259 -1.75 -4.88 -3.95
CA SER A 259 -0.43 -5.35 -3.53
C SER A 259 0.19 -6.25 -4.59
N TYR A 260 1.48 -6.04 -4.83
CA TYR A 260 2.26 -6.82 -5.77
C TYR A 260 3.59 -7.20 -5.13
N VAL A 261 3.99 -8.46 -5.29
CA VAL A 261 5.22 -9.04 -4.73
C VAL A 261 6.12 -9.51 -5.85
N TYR A 262 7.41 -9.30 -5.67
CA TYR A 262 8.46 -9.58 -6.64
C TYR A 262 9.62 -10.33 -5.99
N GLU A 263 10.18 -11.28 -6.73
CA GLU A 263 11.54 -11.75 -6.50
C GLU A 263 12.51 -10.74 -7.08
N VAL A 264 13.53 -10.37 -6.31
CA VAL A 264 14.59 -9.49 -6.78
C VAL A 264 15.74 -10.37 -7.23
N ARG A 265 16.03 -10.35 -8.53
CA ARG A 265 17.15 -11.10 -9.08
C ARG A 265 18.47 -10.41 -8.79
N ARG A 266 19.58 -11.14 -8.97
CA ARG A 266 20.95 -10.63 -8.75
C ARG A 266 21.29 -9.39 -9.58
N ASP A 267 20.67 -9.22 -10.74
CA ASP A 267 20.80 -8.05 -11.62
C ASP A 267 19.79 -6.92 -11.28
N ALA A 268 19.15 -7.01 -10.10
CA ALA A 268 18.08 -6.13 -9.63
C ALA A 268 16.79 -6.14 -10.49
N THR A 269 16.64 -7.08 -11.43
CA THR A 269 15.34 -7.24 -12.12
C THR A 269 14.27 -7.80 -11.17
N LEU A 270 13.05 -7.28 -11.34
CA LEU A 270 11.87 -7.69 -10.59
C LEU A 270 11.11 -8.77 -11.35
N ALA A 271 11.12 -9.99 -10.82
CA ALA A 271 10.30 -11.08 -11.32
C ALA A 271 8.98 -11.17 -10.55
N THR A 272 7.87 -11.06 -11.26
CA THR A 272 6.52 -11.11 -10.71
C THR A 272 6.24 -12.48 -10.08
N MET A 273 5.71 -12.47 -8.86
CA MET A 273 5.18 -13.66 -8.19
C MET A 273 3.69 -13.79 -8.49
N ASN A 274 3.20 -15.04 -8.51
CA ASN A 274 1.78 -15.35 -8.59
C ASN A 274 1.20 -15.47 -7.16
#